data_AF-H2ZA84-F1
#
_entry.id   AF-H2ZA84-F1
#
_cell.length_a   1.000
_cell.length_b   1.000
_cell.length_c   1.000
_cell.angle_alpha   90.00
_cell.angle_beta   90.00
_cell.angle_gamma   90.00
#
_symmetry.space_group_name_H-M   'P 1'
#
loop_
_entity.id
_entity.type
_entity.pdbx_description
1 polymer ?
#
loop_
_entity_poly.entity_id
_entity_poly.type
_entity_poly.pdbx_seq_one_letter_code
_entity_poly.pdbx_strand_id
1 'polypeptide(L)'
;MADFLHDFFMQRFNNLEDITAEWGYSLLDALSNYKDEHYANVFLSILEGDSTEDLYYEEMEIMKKLMTELDRVDVEKTGNLSIDQFMAALNAVFPLKQEPSTQALFDAAIQELELQVDENTLIDYKALFTEDEEGHTGAFLNTLKLQDNDESQAYVTEIGNQLEGNEKISVAELRNVLLTNDPKIDADHMTKIP
;
A
#
# COMPACT_ATOMS: atom_id res chain seq x y z
N MET A 1 -8.10 -0.10 18.25
CA MET A 1 -8.08 1.36 17.95
C MET A 1 -9.32 2.08 18.48
N ALA A 2 -10.53 1.52 18.36
CA ALA A 2 -11.75 2.12 18.91
C ALA A 2 -11.68 2.45 20.41
N ASP A 3 -11.18 1.53 21.25
CA ASP A 3 -11.00 1.78 22.70
C ASP A 3 -10.06 2.96 22.98
N PHE A 4 -8.96 3.06 22.22
CA PHE A 4 -8.03 4.17 22.33
C PHE A 4 -8.69 5.52 21.96
N LEU A 5 -9.48 5.54 20.88
CA LEU A 5 -10.19 6.75 20.45
C LEU A 5 -11.24 7.18 21.48
N HIS A 6 -11.99 6.22 22.02
CA HIS A 6 -12.93 6.46 23.11
C HIS A 6 -12.22 7.04 24.34
N ASP A 7 -11.14 6.42 24.79
CA ASP A 7 -10.37 6.88 25.95
C ASP A 7 -9.76 8.27 25.71
N PHE A 8 -9.29 8.55 24.49
CA PHE A 8 -8.79 9.86 24.11
C PHE A 8 -9.88 10.94 24.23
N PHE A 9 -11.07 10.72 23.66
CA PHE A 9 -12.16 11.70 23.76
C PHE A 9 -12.65 11.87 25.19
N MET A 10 -12.78 10.78 25.94
CA MET A 10 -13.13 10.84 27.37
C MET A 10 -12.13 11.70 28.14
N GLN A 11 -10.82 11.49 27.95
CA GLN A 11 -9.80 12.33 28.59
C GLN A 11 -9.86 13.79 28.13
N ARG A 12 -10.04 14.02 26.82
CA ARG A 12 -10.04 15.35 26.21
C ARG A 12 -11.22 16.23 26.63
N PHE A 13 -12.36 15.61 26.92
CA PHE A 13 -13.61 16.27 27.30
C PHE A 13 -13.99 16.06 28.77
N ASN A 14 -13.02 15.76 29.64
CA ASN A 14 -13.21 15.63 31.10
C ASN A 14 -14.24 14.55 31.51
N ASN A 15 -14.23 13.42 30.81
CA ASN A 15 -15.10 12.26 30.99
C ASN A 15 -16.60 12.57 30.82
N LEU A 16 -16.92 13.56 29.99
CA LEU A 16 -18.30 13.87 29.61
C LEU A 16 -18.74 12.95 28.46
N GLU A 17 -19.58 11.97 28.80
CA GLU A 17 -20.05 10.94 27.86
C GLU A 17 -20.83 11.53 26.67
N ASP A 18 -21.77 12.45 26.93
CA ASP A 18 -22.60 13.06 25.88
C ASP A 18 -21.76 13.79 24.83
N ILE A 19 -20.77 14.59 25.27
CA ILE A 19 -19.86 15.32 24.38
C ILE A 19 -18.98 14.33 23.62
N THR A 20 -18.50 13.28 24.28
CA THR A 20 -17.68 12.24 23.64
C THR A 20 -18.45 11.54 22.52
N ALA A 21 -19.73 11.23 22.74
CA ALA A 21 -20.59 10.63 21.73
C ALA A 21 -20.84 11.57 20.53
N GLU A 22 -21.09 12.86 20.78
CA GLU A 22 -21.26 13.86 19.72
C GLU A 22 -20.01 13.99 18.83
N TRP A 23 -18.83 14.02 19.44
CA TRP A 23 -17.56 14.08 18.70
C TRP A 23 -17.24 12.78 17.97
N GLY A 24 -17.56 11.62 18.56
CA GLY A 24 -17.46 10.32 17.89
C GLY A 24 -18.32 10.27 16.63
N TYR A 25 -19.58 10.73 16.72
CA TYR A 25 -20.46 10.86 15.56
C TYR A 25 -19.92 11.82 14.51
N SER A 26 -19.45 12.99 14.93
CA SER A 26 -18.92 14.02 14.02
C SER A 26 -17.67 13.53 13.28
N LEU A 27 -16.80 12.79 13.96
CA LEU A 27 -15.61 12.18 13.37
C LEU A 27 -16.00 11.09 12.37
N LEU A 28 -16.94 10.21 12.72
CA LEU A 28 -17.39 9.14 11.82
C LEU A 28 -18.04 9.72 10.55
N ASP A 29 -18.83 10.78 10.69
CA ASP A 29 -19.43 11.49 9.55
C ASP A 29 -18.35 12.15 8.68
N ALA A 30 -17.35 12.79 9.29
CA ALA A 30 -16.22 13.34 8.55
C ALA A 30 -15.46 12.25 7.78
N LEU A 31 -15.06 11.15 8.45
CA LEU A 31 -14.35 10.04 7.79
C LEU A 31 -15.15 9.44 6.63
N SER A 32 -16.48 9.32 6.79
CA SER A 32 -17.36 8.83 5.72
C SER A 32 -17.39 9.77 4.51
N ASN A 33 -17.35 11.09 4.74
CA ASN A 33 -17.32 12.10 3.68
C ASN A 33 -15.96 12.18 2.97
N TYR A 34 -14.88 11.81 3.67
CA TYR A 34 -13.51 11.77 3.14
C TYR A 34 -13.06 10.34 2.81
N LYS A 35 -13.98 9.39 2.58
CA LYS A 35 -13.63 7.98 2.31
C LYS A 35 -12.75 7.76 1.07
N ASP A 36 -12.73 8.73 0.16
CA ASP A 36 -11.90 8.69 -1.05
C ASP A 36 -10.46 9.16 -0.72
N GLU A 37 -10.26 9.81 0.42
CA GLU A 37 -8.94 10.15 0.95
C GLU A 37 -8.31 8.96 1.63
N HIS A 38 -7.11 8.63 1.20
CA HIS A 38 -6.41 7.40 1.60
C HIS A 38 -6.27 7.27 3.13
N TYR A 39 -5.80 8.30 3.84
CA TYR A 39 -5.61 8.22 5.29
C TYR A 39 -6.92 8.14 6.07
N ALA A 40 -7.97 8.83 5.60
CA ALA A 40 -9.28 8.76 6.21
C ALA A 40 -9.91 7.37 6.02
N ASN A 41 -9.75 6.79 4.83
CA ASN A 41 -10.18 5.43 4.52
C ASN A 41 -9.48 4.40 5.41
N VAL A 42 -8.14 4.40 5.44
CA VAL A 42 -7.34 3.47 6.26
C VAL A 42 -7.71 3.60 7.73
N PHE A 43 -7.82 4.81 8.26
CA PHE A 43 -8.19 5.04 9.64
C PHE A 43 -9.60 4.53 9.95
N LEU A 44 -10.57 4.77 9.06
CA LEU A 44 -11.93 4.27 9.21
C LEU A 44 -11.97 2.73 9.19
N SER A 45 -11.29 2.08 8.24
CA SER A 45 -11.22 0.62 8.17
C SER A 45 -10.58 -0.01 9.41
N ILE A 46 -9.55 0.63 9.99
CA ILE A 46 -8.96 0.17 11.25
C ILE A 46 -9.91 0.37 12.44
N LEU A 47 -10.69 1.46 12.45
CA LEU A 47 -11.68 1.72 13.49
C LEU A 47 -12.84 0.71 13.44
N GLU A 48 -13.31 0.36 12.24
CA GLU A 48 -14.39 -0.60 12.02
C GLU A 48 -13.93 -2.05 12.23
N GLY A 49 -12.61 -2.28 12.24
CA GLY A 49 -12.01 -3.60 12.43
C GLY A 49 -11.89 -4.41 11.12
N ASP A 50 -12.09 -3.76 9.98
CA ASP A 50 -11.95 -4.35 8.65
C ASP A 50 -10.47 -4.49 8.24
N SER A 51 -9.60 -3.63 8.79
CA SER A 51 -8.15 -3.63 8.55
C SER A 51 -7.35 -3.56 9.85
N THR A 52 -6.08 -3.97 9.79
CA THR A 52 -5.11 -3.79 10.89
C THR A 52 -4.18 -2.61 10.61
N GLU A 53 -3.52 -2.10 11.66
CA GLU A 53 -2.49 -1.07 11.51
C GLU A 53 -1.29 -1.56 10.68
N ASP A 54 -1.11 -2.88 10.57
CA ASP A 54 -0.04 -3.49 9.77
C ASP A 54 -0.12 -3.07 8.30
N LEU A 55 -1.33 -2.85 7.75
CA LEU A 55 -1.54 -2.41 6.38
C LEU A 55 -0.81 -1.08 6.10
N TYR A 56 -0.89 -0.12 7.02
CA TYR A 56 -0.19 1.15 6.88
C TYR A 56 1.34 0.96 6.86
N TYR A 57 1.87 0.09 7.72
CA TYR A 57 3.31 -0.18 7.77
C TYR A 57 3.79 -0.94 6.52
N GLU A 58 2.98 -1.84 5.97
CA GLU A 58 3.26 -2.57 4.74
C GLU A 58 3.39 -1.61 3.55
N GLU A 59 2.46 -0.67 3.41
CA GLU A 59 2.52 0.36 2.38
C GLU A 59 3.79 1.22 2.49
N MET A 60 4.13 1.67 3.71
CA MET A 60 5.36 2.44 3.94
C MET A 60 6.61 1.65 3.56
N GLU A 61 6.65 0.36 3.87
CA GLU A 61 7.79 -0.50 3.54
C GLU A 61 7.92 -0.73 2.03
N ILE A 62 6.82 -0.82 1.29
CA ILE A 62 6.85 -0.89 -0.19
C ILE A 62 7.41 0.40 -0.77
N MET A 63 6.94 1.57 -0.32
CA MET A 63 7.45 2.87 -0.80
C MET A 63 8.94 3.02 -0.50
N LYS A 64 9.38 2.63 0.69
CA LYS A 64 10.79 2.67 1.11
C LYS A 64 11.66 1.74 0.28
N LYS A 65 11.20 0.52 -0.04
CA LYS A 65 11.91 -0.41 -0.93
C LYS A 65 12.09 0.19 -2.31
N LEU A 66 11.03 0.79 -2.87
CA LEU A 66 11.09 1.43 -4.17
C LEU A 66 12.03 2.64 -4.17
N MET A 67 11.93 3.53 -3.18
CA MET A 67 12.83 4.67 -3.02
C MET A 67 14.30 4.22 -2.92
N THR A 68 14.57 3.18 -2.12
CA THR A 68 15.92 2.63 -1.97
C THR A 68 16.49 2.12 -3.28
N GLU A 69 15.67 1.47 -4.10
CA GLU A 69 16.09 0.97 -5.41
C GLU A 69 16.31 2.11 -6.42
N LEU A 70 15.43 3.11 -6.44
CA LEU A 70 15.61 4.31 -7.27
C LEU A 70 16.90 5.04 -6.90
N ASP A 71 17.16 5.22 -5.61
CA ASP A 71 18.42 5.75 -5.09
C ASP A 71 19.63 4.90 -5.53
N ARG A 72 19.49 3.58 -5.55
CA ARG A 72 20.57 2.66 -5.94
C ARG A 72 20.90 2.80 -7.43
N VAL A 73 19.89 3.00 -8.27
CA VAL A 73 20.06 3.19 -9.73
C VAL A 73 20.57 4.59 -10.06
N ASP A 74 20.24 5.60 -9.26
CA ASP A 74 20.79 6.97 -9.34
C ASP A 74 22.23 7.04 -8.79
N VAL A 75 23.18 6.46 -9.52
CA VAL A 75 24.59 6.38 -9.13
C VAL A 75 25.21 7.78 -8.94
N GLU A 76 24.79 8.74 -9.75
CA GLU A 76 25.28 10.12 -9.71
C GLU A 76 24.62 10.99 -8.63
N LYS A 77 23.59 10.46 -7.95
CA LYS A 77 22.84 11.12 -6.87
C LYS A 77 22.24 12.45 -7.30
N THR A 78 21.76 12.51 -8.53
CA THR A 78 21.18 13.71 -9.13
C THR A 78 19.73 13.94 -8.73
N GLY A 79 19.05 12.92 -8.19
CA GLY A 79 17.60 12.91 -8.00
C GLY A 79 16.82 12.66 -9.30
N ASN A 80 17.52 12.41 -10.41
CA ASN A 80 16.92 12.25 -11.73
C ASN A 80 17.32 10.91 -12.35
N LEU A 81 16.40 10.24 -13.00
CA LEU A 81 16.64 8.97 -13.70
C LEU A 81 16.18 9.07 -15.15
N SER A 82 16.88 8.39 -16.07
CA SER A 82 16.34 8.15 -17.40
C SER A 82 15.14 7.19 -17.34
N ILE A 83 14.34 7.17 -18.40
CA ILE A 83 13.20 6.24 -18.53
C ILE A 83 13.64 4.79 -18.30
N ASP A 84 14.72 4.36 -18.96
CA ASP A 84 15.23 2.98 -18.84
C ASP A 84 15.65 2.66 -17.40
N GLN A 85 16.30 3.60 -16.71
CA GLN A 85 16.71 3.45 -15.31
C GLN A 85 15.49 3.33 -14.38
N PHE A 86 14.48 4.16 -14.59
CA PHE A 86 13.26 4.16 -13.79
C PHE A 86 12.47 2.87 -13.99
N MET A 87 12.28 2.43 -15.24
CA MET A 87 11.60 1.17 -15.55
C MET A 87 12.37 -0.05 -15.02
N ALA A 88 13.70 -0.04 -15.10
CA ALA A 88 14.53 -1.09 -14.51
C ALA A 88 14.36 -1.17 -12.98
N ALA A 89 14.27 -0.02 -12.29
CA ALA A 89 14.03 0.02 -10.85
C ALA A 89 12.65 -0.54 -10.48
N LEU A 90 11.59 -0.16 -11.21
CA LEU A 90 10.24 -0.71 -11.01
C LEU A 90 10.24 -2.24 -11.15
N ASN A 91 10.81 -2.76 -12.23
CA ASN A 91 10.87 -4.20 -12.49
C ASN A 91 11.74 -4.95 -11.48
N ALA A 92 12.77 -4.30 -10.91
CA ALA A 92 13.59 -4.89 -9.86
C ALA A 92 12.84 -5.02 -8.53
N VAL A 93 12.06 -4.01 -8.15
CA VAL A 93 11.27 -4.03 -6.90
C VAL A 93 10.05 -4.94 -7.04
N PHE A 94 9.41 -4.94 -8.21
CA PHE A 94 8.16 -5.63 -8.49
C PHE A 94 8.29 -6.71 -9.58
N PRO A 95 9.10 -7.76 -9.36
CA PRO A 95 9.39 -8.76 -10.40
C PRO A 95 8.18 -9.62 -10.81
N LEU A 96 7.09 -9.59 -10.03
CA LEU A 96 5.86 -10.34 -10.30
C LEU A 96 4.76 -9.46 -10.92
N LYS A 97 4.93 -8.13 -10.95
CA LYS A 97 3.97 -7.23 -11.57
C LYS A 97 3.95 -7.45 -13.08
N GLN A 98 2.76 -7.37 -13.65
CA GLN A 98 2.57 -7.50 -15.09
C GLN A 98 2.94 -6.19 -15.79
N GLU A 99 3.44 -6.28 -17.03
CA GLU A 99 3.81 -5.12 -17.84
C GLU A 99 2.76 -3.99 -17.87
N PRO A 100 1.44 -4.26 -18.01
CA PRO A 100 0.44 -3.19 -17.94
C PRO A 100 0.42 -2.43 -16.60
N SER A 101 0.65 -3.12 -15.48
CA SER A 101 0.70 -2.51 -14.15
C SER A 101 1.96 -1.64 -13.99
N THR A 102 3.11 -2.15 -14.44
CA THR A 102 4.37 -1.39 -14.45
C THR A 102 4.26 -0.16 -15.36
N GLN A 103 3.65 -0.29 -16.54
CA GLN A 103 3.42 0.82 -17.45
C GLN A 103 2.48 1.86 -16.84
N ALA A 104 1.43 1.45 -16.13
CA ALA A 104 0.53 2.39 -15.45
C ALA A 104 1.26 3.20 -14.36
N LEU A 105 2.22 2.61 -13.64
CA LEU A 105 3.08 3.34 -12.70
C LEU A 105 3.96 4.38 -13.42
N PHE A 106 4.54 4.00 -14.55
CA PHE A 106 5.31 4.93 -15.38
C PHE A 106 4.43 6.08 -15.89
N ASP A 107 3.26 5.78 -16.46
CA ASP A 107 2.34 6.77 -16.99
C ASP A 107 1.87 7.73 -15.89
N ALA A 108 1.59 7.22 -14.68
CA ALA A 108 1.25 8.03 -13.52
C ALA A 108 2.39 8.98 -13.11
N ALA A 109 3.65 8.52 -13.14
CA ALA A 109 4.81 9.37 -12.88
C ALA A 109 4.98 10.47 -13.93
N ILE A 110 4.82 10.14 -15.21
CA ILE A 110 4.90 11.12 -16.30
C ILE A 110 3.79 12.17 -16.20
N GLN A 111 2.57 11.74 -15.89
CA GLN A 111 1.43 12.62 -15.70
C GLN A 111 1.64 13.57 -14.52
N GLU A 112 2.08 13.04 -13.38
CA GLU A 112 2.30 13.83 -12.16
C GLU A 112 3.41 14.88 -12.32
N LEU A 113 4.49 14.53 -13.02
CA LEU A 113 5.60 15.44 -13.31
C LEU A 113 5.36 16.32 -14.54
N GLU A 114 4.20 16.21 -15.19
CA GLU A 114 3.81 16.94 -16.40
C GLU A 114 4.86 16.85 -17.53
N LEU A 115 5.50 15.69 -17.67
CA LEU A 115 6.62 15.50 -18.61
C LEU A 115 6.15 15.23 -20.04
N GLN A 116 6.85 15.81 -21.01
CA GLN A 116 6.73 15.40 -22.42
C GLN A 116 7.80 14.37 -22.74
N VAL A 117 7.37 13.13 -23.00
CA VAL A 117 8.27 11.98 -23.16
C VAL A 117 9.03 12.05 -24.48
N ASP A 118 10.36 12.08 -24.36
CA ASP A 118 11.35 11.93 -25.43
C ASP A 118 12.55 11.07 -24.95
N GLU A 119 13.54 10.87 -25.82
CA GLU A 119 14.71 10.05 -25.54
C GLU A 119 15.65 10.59 -24.44
N ASN A 120 15.56 11.89 -24.11
CA ASN A 120 16.40 12.54 -23.11
C ASN A 120 15.61 12.92 -21.84
N THR A 121 14.38 12.42 -21.72
CA THR A 121 13.51 12.72 -20.58
C THR A 121 14.11 12.16 -19.30
N LEU A 122 14.17 13.03 -18.29
CA LEU A 122 14.64 12.71 -16.95
C LEU A 122 13.47 12.82 -15.98
N ILE A 123 13.35 11.81 -15.11
CA ILE A 123 12.30 11.68 -14.11
C ILE A 123 12.88 12.10 -12.77
N ASP A 124 12.38 13.21 -12.21
CA ASP A 124 12.64 13.60 -10.83
C ASP A 124 11.88 12.67 -9.89
N TYR A 125 12.48 11.52 -9.58
CA TYR A 125 11.82 10.49 -8.79
C TYR A 125 11.61 10.91 -7.34
N LYS A 126 12.30 11.95 -6.84
CA LYS A 126 12.10 12.42 -5.46
C LYS A 126 10.82 13.22 -5.33
N ALA A 127 10.45 13.97 -6.36
CA ALA A 127 9.19 14.70 -6.41
C ALA A 127 7.97 13.76 -6.32
N LEU A 128 8.07 12.54 -6.86
CA LEU A 128 7.00 11.52 -6.81
C LEU A 128 6.69 11.00 -5.40
N PHE A 129 7.52 11.28 -4.41
CA PHE A 129 7.36 10.84 -3.02
C PHE A 129 7.09 12.00 -2.07
N THR A 130 6.46 13.05 -2.58
CA THR A 130 6.04 14.20 -1.80
C THR A 130 4.53 14.18 -1.55
N GLU A 131 4.14 14.82 -0.45
CA GLU A 131 2.75 15.09 -0.13
C GLU A 131 2.47 16.58 -0.33
N ASP A 132 1.25 16.93 -0.71
CA ASP A 132 0.82 18.32 -0.77
C ASP A 132 0.59 18.91 0.63
N GLU A 133 0.14 20.17 0.69
CA GLU A 133 -0.11 20.87 1.97
C GLU A 133 -1.22 20.20 2.82
N GLU A 134 -2.07 19.39 2.19
CA GLU A 134 -3.17 18.66 2.82
C GLU A 134 -2.79 17.21 3.16
N GLY A 135 -1.57 16.78 2.81
CA GLY A 135 -1.06 15.43 3.05
C GLY A 135 -1.41 14.44 1.93
N HIS A 136 -1.96 14.89 0.81
CA HIS A 136 -2.31 13.99 -0.29
C HIS A 136 -1.07 13.58 -1.08
N THR A 137 -0.99 12.30 -1.38
CA THR A 137 0.05 11.75 -2.25
C THR A 137 -0.31 11.90 -3.72
N GLY A 138 0.72 12.05 -4.57
CA GLY A 138 0.56 12.18 -6.02
C GLY A 138 -0.02 10.94 -6.71
N ALA A 139 -0.37 11.09 -8.00
CA ALA A 139 -0.94 10.05 -8.85
C ALA A 139 -0.09 8.77 -8.89
N PHE A 140 1.24 8.90 -8.83
CA PHE A 140 2.17 7.79 -8.82
C PHE A 140 1.99 6.90 -7.59
N LEU A 141 2.05 7.47 -6.39
CA LEU A 141 1.89 6.73 -5.14
C LEU A 141 0.46 6.20 -4.98
N ASN A 142 -0.55 6.95 -5.42
CA ASN A 142 -1.94 6.48 -5.39
C ASN A 142 -2.12 5.25 -6.29
N THR A 143 -1.51 5.25 -7.48
CA THR A 143 -1.53 4.09 -8.38
C THR A 143 -0.79 2.90 -7.76
N LEU A 144 0.35 3.12 -7.12
CA LEU A 144 1.10 2.07 -6.43
C LEU A 144 0.30 1.41 -5.31
N LYS A 145 -0.31 2.21 -4.43
CA LYS A 145 -1.16 1.73 -3.33
C LYS A 145 -2.36 0.94 -3.85
N LEU A 146 -3.04 1.46 -4.88
CA LEU A 146 -4.18 0.79 -5.48
C LEU A 146 -3.80 -0.58 -6.05
N GLN A 147 -2.72 -0.64 -6.83
CA GLN A 147 -2.23 -1.88 -7.39
C GLN A 147 -1.83 -2.90 -6.32
N ASP A 148 -1.18 -2.45 -5.24
CA ASP A 148 -0.75 -3.33 -4.15
C ASP A 148 -1.94 -3.93 -3.38
N ASN A 149 -2.96 -3.11 -3.11
CA ASN A 149 -4.20 -3.58 -2.50
C ASN A 149 -4.94 -4.56 -3.43
N ASP A 150 -5.09 -4.24 -4.71
CA ASP A 150 -5.76 -5.11 -5.69
C ASP A 150 -5.03 -6.45 -5.84
N GLU A 151 -3.69 -6.44 -5.90
CA GLU A 151 -2.86 -7.64 -5.98
C GLU A 151 -2.97 -8.49 -4.71
N SER A 152 -2.96 -7.86 -3.53
CA SER A 152 -3.13 -8.54 -2.25
C SER A 152 -4.51 -9.21 -2.14
N GLN A 153 -5.57 -8.52 -2.54
CA GLN A 153 -6.92 -9.08 -2.55
C GLN A 153 -7.07 -10.21 -3.56
N ALA A 154 -6.49 -10.06 -4.76
CA ALA A 154 -6.47 -11.10 -5.78
C ALA A 154 -5.75 -12.36 -5.29
N TYR A 155 -4.60 -12.20 -4.62
CA TYR A 155 -3.84 -13.30 -4.03
C TYR A 155 -4.64 -14.06 -2.96
N VAL A 156 -5.26 -13.34 -2.02
CA VAL A 156 -6.12 -13.96 -1.00
C VAL A 156 -7.31 -14.69 -1.63
N THR A 157 -7.93 -14.09 -2.64
CA THR A 157 -9.05 -14.69 -3.38
C THR A 157 -8.63 -15.96 -4.11
N GLU A 158 -7.46 -15.96 -4.75
CA GLU A 158 -6.91 -17.11 -5.46
C GLU A 158 -6.61 -18.27 -4.48
N ILE A 159 -5.99 -17.98 -3.34
CA ILE A 159 -5.79 -18.96 -2.27
C ILE A 159 -7.14 -19.51 -1.79
N GLY A 160 -8.12 -18.63 -1.54
CA GLY A 160 -9.45 -19.01 -1.11
C GLY A 160 -10.13 -19.97 -2.08
N ASN A 161 -10.10 -19.66 -3.37
CA ASN A 161 -10.66 -20.50 -4.44
C ASN A 161 -9.96 -21.87 -4.54
N GLN A 162 -8.64 -21.92 -4.36
CA GLN A 162 -7.89 -23.19 -4.38
C GLN A 162 -8.16 -24.07 -3.15
N LEU A 163 -8.64 -23.48 -2.07
CA LEU A 163 -8.99 -24.16 -0.82
C LEU A 163 -10.51 -24.41 -0.67
N GLU A 164 -11.32 -23.92 -1.59
CA GLU A 164 -12.78 -24.00 -1.56
C GLU A 164 -13.28 -25.45 -1.63
N GLY A 165 -14.30 -25.78 -0.83
CA GLY A 165 -14.92 -27.12 -0.77
C GLY A 165 -14.40 -28.06 0.33
N ASN A 166 -13.39 -27.65 1.11
CA ASN A 166 -12.87 -28.42 2.24
C ASN A 166 -13.27 -27.78 3.59
N GLU A 167 -14.17 -28.41 4.33
CA GLU A 167 -14.57 -27.99 5.71
C GLU A 167 -13.39 -28.08 6.70
N LYS A 168 -12.35 -28.83 6.34
CA LYS A 168 -11.06 -28.90 7.04
C LYS A 168 -9.93 -28.88 6.03
N ILE A 169 -9.09 -27.86 6.11
CA ILE A 169 -7.87 -27.73 5.31
C ILE A 169 -6.72 -28.28 6.13
N SER A 170 -5.96 -29.23 5.56
CA SER A 170 -4.74 -29.70 6.20
C SER A 170 -3.59 -28.70 6.02
N VAL A 171 -2.65 -28.67 6.97
CA VAL A 171 -1.43 -27.85 6.88
C VAL A 171 -0.65 -28.15 5.59
N ALA A 172 -0.68 -29.39 5.11
CA ALA A 172 -0.02 -29.79 3.88
C ALA A 172 -0.67 -29.18 2.62
N GLU A 173 -2.01 -29.10 2.58
CA GLU A 173 -2.74 -28.49 1.46
C GLU A 173 -2.53 -26.98 1.42
N LEU A 174 -2.63 -26.31 2.58
CA LEU A 174 -2.32 -24.88 2.67
C LEU A 174 -0.87 -24.59 2.27
N ARG A 175 0.07 -25.43 2.71
CA ARG A 175 1.49 -25.30 2.32
C ARG A 175 1.68 -25.41 0.82
N ASN A 176 1.01 -26.37 0.19
CA ASN A 176 1.12 -26.59 -1.25
C ASN A 176 0.54 -25.42 -2.06
N VAL A 177 -0.60 -24.88 -1.64
CA VAL A 177 -1.22 -23.69 -2.23
C VAL A 177 -0.28 -22.49 -2.11
N LEU A 178 0.27 -22.23 -0.91
CA LEU A 178 1.20 -21.11 -0.71
C LEU A 178 2.47 -21.24 -1.55
N LEU A 179 3.09 -22.43 -1.62
CA LEU A 179 4.27 -22.69 -2.46
C LEU A 179 3.98 -22.56 -3.97
N THR A 180 2.74 -22.78 -4.39
CA THR A 180 2.34 -22.68 -5.80
C THR A 180 2.11 -21.23 -6.22
N ASN A 181 1.52 -20.42 -5.33
CA ASN A 181 1.15 -19.04 -5.64
C ASN A 181 2.24 -18.03 -5.28
N ASP A 182 3.15 -18.35 -4.35
CA ASP A 182 4.26 -17.46 -3.97
C ASP A 182 5.64 -18.11 -4.23
N PRO A 183 6.31 -17.74 -5.33
CA PRO A 183 7.64 -18.25 -5.66
C PRO A 183 8.76 -17.74 -4.74
N LYS A 184 8.50 -16.75 -3.86
CA LYS A 184 9.44 -16.26 -2.85
C LYS A 184 9.32 -17.01 -1.53
N ILE A 185 8.22 -17.71 -1.26
CA ILE A 185 8.12 -18.64 -0.14
C ILE A 185 8.88 -19.91 -0.51
N ASP A 186 10.12 -20.03 -0.04
CA ASP A 186 10.84 -21.30 -0.17
C ASP A 186 10.39 -22.33 0.89
N ALA A 187 10.71 -23.60 0.66
CA ALA A 187 10.37 -24.66 1.58
C ALA A 187 10.99 -24.47 2.99
N ASP A 188 12.11 -23.76 3.12
CA ASP A 188 12.81 -23.50 4.38
C ASP A 188 12.08 -22.44 5.23
N HIS A 189 11.49 -21.41 4.63
CA HIS A 189 10.67 -20.40 5.31
C HIS A 189 9.42 -21.03 5.93
N MET A 190 8.85 -22.05 5.28
CA MET A 190 7.67 -22.76 5.79
C MET A 190 7.95 -23.80 6.89
N THR A 191 9.22 -24.13 7.17
CA THR A 191 9.58 -25.04 8.28
C THR A 191 9.74 -24.33 9.64
N LYS A 192 9.66 -23.00 9.67
CA LYS A 192 9.84 -22.19 10.89
C LYS A 192 8.53 -21.74 11.54
N ILE A 193 7.38 -22.14 11.02
CA ILE A 193 6.08 -21.91 11.66
C ILE A 193 5.87 -23.04 12.68
N PRO A 194 5.91 -22.78 14.00
CA PRO A 194 5.75 -23.80 15.04
C PRO A 194 4.35 -24.40 15.07
#